data_AF-A0A1I4FIB7-F1
#
_entry.id   AF-A0A1I4FIB7-F1
#
_cell.length_a   1.000
_cell.length_b   1.000
_cell.length_c   1.000
_cell.angle_alpha   90.00
_cell.angle_beta   90.00
_cell.angle_gamma   90.00
#
_symmetry.space_group_name_H-M   'P 1'
#
loop_
_entity.id
_entity.type
_entity.pdbx_description
1 polymer ?
#
loop_
_entity_poly.entity_id
_entity_poly.type
_entity_poly.pdbx_seq_one_letter_code
_entity_poly.pdbx_strand_id
1 'polypeptide(L)'
;MTASLAHLPLPATYGQHPDGTTWISFGDPTKGQHMQIDGPLCAKAAADICRAVNAFGPAGAALEAVRSDCRDPDTDTALAPATGELVEAAIAAMGDRS
;
A
#
# COMPACT_ATOMS: atom_id res chain seq x y z
N MET A 1 -7.53 8.65 -13.47
CA MET A 1 -7.07 9.38 -12.27
C MET A 1 -6.39 8.31 -11.46
N THR A 2 -5.06 8.27 -11.48
CA THR A 2 -4.29 7.25 -10.77
C THR A 2 -4.58 7.36 -9.29
N ALA A 3 -5.11 6.27 -8.72
CA ALA A 3 -5.33 6.17 -7.29
C ALA A 3 -3.97 6.30 -6.61
N SER A 4 -3.70 7.49 -6.08
CA SER A 4 -2.41 7.86 -5.52
C SER A 4 -2.64 8.69 -4.27
N LEU A 5 -1.97 8.31 -3.18
CA LEU A 5 -1.83 9.14 -1.99
C LEU A 5 -0.70 10.15 -2.23
N ALA A 6 -0.81 10.95 -3.29
CA ALA A 6 0.28 11.80 -3.80
C ALA A 6 0.84 12.82 -2.80
N HIS A 7 0.09 13.09 -1.73
CA HIS A 7 0.46 14.03 -0.68
C HIS A 7 0.79 13.36 0.65
N LEU A 8 0.63 12.04 0.75
CA LEU A 8 1.03 11.30 1.94
C LEU A 8 2.51 10.91 1.77
N PRO A 9 3.40 11.32 2.68
CA PRO A 9 4.78 10.86 2.63
C PRO A 9 4.81 9.35 2.89
N LEU A 10 5.41 8.60 1.97
CA LEU A 10 5.56 7.14 2.05
C LEU A 10 7.06 6.79 2.13
N PRO A 11 7.43 5.63 2.70
CA PRO A 11 6.57 4.56 3.21
C PRO A 11 5.93 4.87 4.57
N ALA A 12 4.84 4.19 4.89
CA ALA A 12 4.32 4.09 6.24
C ALA A 12 5.08 3.00 7.01
N THR A 13 5.54 3.34 8.20
CA THR A 13 6.23 2.44 9.15
C THR A 13 5.56 2.55 10.51
N TYR A 14 5.69 1.52 11.35
CA TYR A 14 5.13 1.54 12.69
C TYR A 14 6.13 1.02 13.72
N GLY A 15 5.88 1.37 14.98
CA GLY A 15 6.63 0.86 16.11
C GLY A 15 5.87 1.00 17.41
N GLN A 16 6.58 0.72 18.50
CA GLN A 16 6.03 0.81 19.86
C GLN A 16 6.96 1.68 20.71
N HIS A 17 6.35 2.57 21.49
CA HIS A 17 7.02 3.36 22.49
C HIS A 17 7.36 2.50 23.72
N PRO A 18 8.33 2.92 24.57
CA PRO A 18 8.67 2.20 25.79
C PRO A 18 7.50 2.05 26.79
N ASP A 19 6.52 2.94 26.74
CA ASP A 19 5.31 2.90 27.58
C ASP A 19 4.23 1.94 27.06
N GLY A 20 4.49 1.25 25.95
CA GLY A 20 3.59 0.28 25.33
C GLY A 20 2.61 0.87 24.32
N THR A 21 2.53 2.19 24.17
CA THR A 21 1.73 2.83 23.11
C THR A 21 2.39 2.62 21.74
N THR A 22 1.61 2.65 20.65
CA THR A 22 2.16 2.48 19.30
C THR A 22 2.16 3.79 18.53
N TRP A 23 2.95 3.84 17.47
CA TRP A 23 3.00 4.96 16.55
C TRP A 23 3.05 4.46 15.10
N ILE A 24 2.60 5.31 14.19
CA ILE A 24 2.79 5.17 12.75
C ILE A 24 3.51 6.41 12.22
N SER A 25 4.57 6.22 11.46
CA SER A 25 5.30 7.26 10.75
C SER A 25 5.09 7.13 9.26
N PHE A 26 4.60 8.20 8.65
CA PHE A 26 4.45 8.36 7.20
C PHE A 26 5.66 9.14 6.68
N GLY A 27 6.47 8.53 5.82
CA GLY A 27 7.68 9.11 5.28
C GLY A 27 8.94 8.49 5.88
N ASP A 28 10.10 9.02 5.46
CA ASP A 28 11.40 8.52 5.88
C ASP A 28 11.92 9.37 7.06
N PRO A 29 11.95 8.82 8.29
CA PRO A 29 12.41 9.57 9.46
C PRO A 29 13.88 10.00 9.33
N THR A 30 14.69 9.25 8.59
CA THR A 30 16.13 9.55 8.40
C THR A 30 16.36 10.79 7.53
N LYS A 31 15.36 11.17 6.73
CA LYS A 31 15.39 12.37 5.88
C LYS A 31 14.73 13.59 6.53
N GLY A 32 14.23 13.45 7.77
CA GLY A 32 13.54 14.52 8.49
C GLY A 32 12.19 14.92 7.90
N GLN A 33 11.70 14.20 6.90
CA GLN A 33 10.40 14.42 6.26
C GLN A 33 9.48 13.26 6.62
N HIS A 34 8.88 13.33 7.81
CA HIS A 34 7.86 12.38 8.20
C HIS A 34 6.77 13.05 9.04
N MET A 35 5.59 12.47 8.96
CA MET A 35 4.46 12.77 9.83
C MET A 35 4.27 11.55 10.73
N GLN A 36 4.36 11.74 12.05
CA GLN A 36 4.07 10.68 13.01
C GLN A 36 2.69 10.91 13.63
N ILE A 37 1.93 9.84 13.77
CA ILE A 37 0.72 9.79 14.59
C ILE A 37 0.93 8.77 15.71
N ASP A 38 0.53 9.15 16.92
CA ASP A 38 0.46 8.21 18.04
C ASP A 38 -0.89 7.49 18.04
N GLY A 39 -0.87 6.21 18.40
CA GLY A 39 -1.90 5.23 18.06
C GLY A 39 -1.51 4.41 16.82
N PRO A 40 -2.18 3.30 16.49
CA PRO A 40 -3.42 2.72 17.05
C PRO A 40 -3.25 1.92 18.38
N LEU A 41 -4.31 1.24 18.83
CA LEU A 41 -4.39 0.56 20.14
C LEU A 41 -3.32 -0.54 20.35
N CYS A 42 -2.79 -1.15 19.28
CA CYS A 42 -1.82 -2.23 19.38
C CYS A 42 -0.96 -2.39 18.11
N ALA A 43 0.17 -3.09 18.23
CA ALA A 43 1.13 -3.28 17.15
C ALA A 43 0.53 -3.98 15.93
N LYS A 44 -0.43 -4.88 16.14
CA LYS A 44 -1.13 -5.57 15.04
C LYS A 44 -1.96 -4.60 14.21
N ALA A 45 -2.75 -3.74 14.85
CA ALA A 45 -3.50 -2.71 14.14
C ALA A 45 -2.57 -1.72 13.42
N ALA A 46 -1.43 -1.38 14.02
CA ALA A 46 -0.45 -0.50 13.38
C ALA A 46 0.16 -1.14 12.13
N ALA A 47 0.48 -2.43 12.20
CA ALA A 47 0.94 -3.21 11.05
C ALA A 47 -0.09 -3.27 9.92
N ASP A 48 -1.36 -3.52 10.24
CA ASP A 48 -2.45 -3.60 9.28
C ASP A 48 -2.65 -2.24 8.56
N ILE A 49 -2.60 -1.12 9.29
CA ILE A 49 -2.70 0.23 8.72
C ILE A 49 -1.51 0.52 7.80
N CYS A 50 -0.28 0.30 8.26
CA CYS A 50 0.91 0.53 7.44
C CYS A 50 0.87 -0.29 6.15
N ARG A 51 0.42 -1.55 6.23
CA ARG A 51 0.26 -2.41 5.06
C ARG A 51 -0.77 -1.84 4.08
N ALA A 52 -1.97 -1.49 4.55
CA ALA A 52 -3.01 -0.94 3.69
C ALA A 52 -2.57 0.36 3.00
N VAL A 53 -1.89 1.25 3.74
CA VAL A 53 -1.37 2.51 3.21
C VAL A 53 -0.31 2.27 2.14
N ASN A 54 0.66 1.39 2.41
CA ASN A 54 1.73 1.08 1.47
C ASN A 54 1.23 0.33 0.23
N ALA A 55 0.16 -0.46 0.36
CA ALA A 55 -0.44 -1.20 -0.75
C ALA A 55 -1.32 -0.35 -1.66
N PHE A 56 -1.78 0.83 -1.22
CA PHE A 56 -2.74 1.63 -1.98
C PHE A 56 -2.25 2.02 -3.38
N GLY A 57 -1.01 2.50 -3.48
CA GLY A 57 -0.39 2.86 -4.77
C GLY A 57 -0.26 1.67 -5.72
N PRO A 58 0.40 0.57 -5.31
CA PRO A 58 0.47 -0.66 -6.10
C PRO A 58 -0.89 -1.21 -6.53
N ALA A 59 -1.86 -1.27 -5.61
CA ALA A 59 -3.21 -1.73 -5.92
C ALA A 59 -3.93 -0.83 -6.92
N GLY A 60 -3.79 0.50 -6.77
CA GLY A 60 -4.31 1.47 -7.72
C GLY A 60 -3.73 1.29 -9.12
N ALA A 61 -2.41 1.15 -9.22
CA ALA A 61 -1.72 0.93 -10.49
C ALA A 61 -2.15 -0.39 -11.17
N ALA A 62 -2.29 -1.47 -10.39
CA ALA A 62 -2.77 -2.75 -10.89
C ALA A 62 -4.21 -2.66 -11.44
N LEU A 63 -5.12 -2.01 -10.72
CA LEU A 63 -6.51 -1.84 -11.16
C LEU A 63 -6.61 -0.98 -12.43
N GLU A 64 -5.79 0.08 -12.55
CA GLU A 64 -5.73 0.89 -13.77
C GLU A 64 -5.19 0.09 -14.96
N ALA A 65 -4.15 -0.72 -14.75
CA ALA A 65 -3.61 -1.58 -15.79
C ALA A 65 -4.65 -2.62 -16.24
N VAL A 66 -5.30 -3.32 -15.31
CA VAL A 66 -6.39 -4.27 -15.60
C VAL A 66 -7.50 -3.60 -16.40
N ARG A 67 -7.94 -2.40 -16.00
CA ARG A 67 -8.97 -1.66 -16.72
C ARG A 67 -8.53 -1.27 -18.13
N SER A 68 -7.27 -0.93 -18.33
CA SER A 68 -6.73 -0.56 -19.64
C SER A 68 -6.61 -1.75 -20.58
N ASP A 69 -6.36 -2.94 -20.03
CA ASP A 69 -6.08 -4.16 -20.78
C ASP A 69 -7.36 -4.96 -21.08
N CYS A 70 -8.34 -4.88 -20.17
CA CYS A 70 -9.66 -5.47 -20.32
C CYS A 70 -10.57 -4.58 -21.18
N ARG A 71 -10.80 -5.00 -22.42
CA ARG A 71 -11.73 -4.36 -23.38
C ARG A 71 -13.17 -4.80 -23.13
N ASP A 72 -13.36 -6.06 -22.73
CA ASP A 72 -14.65 -6.63 -22.33
C ASP A 72 -14.47 -7.60 -21.15
N PRO A 73 -15.00 -7.29 -19.96
CA PRO A 73 -14.85 -8.13 -18.76
C PRO A 73 -15.57 -9.49 -18.86
N ASP A 74 -16.56 -9.62 -19.75
CA ASP A 74 -17.32 -10.86 -19.90
C ASP A 74 -16.63 -11.84 -20.86
N THR A 75 -15.77 -11.35 -21.76
CA THR A 75 -15.19 -12.16 -22.84
C THR A 75 -13.66 -12.18 -22.87
N ASP A 76 -12.97 -11.18 -22.30
CA ASP A 76 -11.52 -11.20 -22.22
C ASP A 76 -11.07 -12.19 -21.13
N THR A 77 -10.28 -13.19 -21.53
CA THR A 77 -9.83 -14.27 -20.64
C THR A 77 -8.36 -14.16 -20.23
N ALA A 78 -7.64 -13.15 -20.70
CA ALA A 78 -6.21 -12.98 -20.43
C ALA A 78 -5.82 -11.51 -20.30
N LEU A 79 -4.90 -11.25 -19.38
CA LEU A 79 -4.21 -9.98 -19.25
C LEU A 79 -2.83 -10.08 -19.92
N ALA A 80 -2.31 -8.97 -20.41
CA ALA A 80 -0.93 -8.83 -20.83
C ALA A 80 0.02 -9.15 -19.66
N PRO A 81 1.19 -9.75 -19.92
CA PRO A 81 2.16 -10.09 -18.87
C PRO A 81 2.53 -8.92 -17.96
N ALA A 82 2.71 -7.72 -18.52
CA ALA A 82 3.02 -6.51 -17.77
C ALA A 82 1.90 -6.11 -16.78
N THR A 83 0.63 -6.30 -17.16
CA THR A 83 -0.51 -6.11 -16.26
C THR A 83 -0.50 -7.14 -15.13
N GLY A 84 -0.19 -8.40 -15.46
CA GLY A 84 -0.03 -9.47 -14.47
C GLY A 84 1.05 -9.16 -13.43
N GLU A 85 2.20 -8.64 -13.84
CA GLU A 85 3.28 -8.24 -12.93
C GLU A 85 2.83 -7.15 -11.93
N LEU A 86 2.03 -6.18 -12.38
CA LEU A 86 1.48 -5.14 -11.50
C LEU A 86 0.48 -5.70 -10.49
N VAL A 87 -0.37 -6.64 -10.92
CA VAL A 87 -1.30 -7.35 -10.01
C VAL A 87 -0.52 -8.13 -8.95
N GLU A 88 0.53 -8.84 -9.33
CA GLU A 88 1.38 -9.57 -8.39
C GLU A 88 2.08 -8.65 -7.39
N ALA A 89 2.62 -7.51 -7.85
CA ALA A 89 3.21 -6.51 -6.98
C ALA A 89 2.19 -5.93 -5.99
N ALA A 90 0.94 -5.72 -6.42
CA ALA A 90 -0.14 -5.28 -5.54
C ALA A 90 -0.48 -6.33 -4.47
N ILE A 91 -0.61 -7.61 -4.84
CA ILE A 91 -0.91 -8.70 -3.91
C ILE A 91 0.22 -8.86 -2.87
N ALA A 92 1.48 -8.79 -3.31
CA ALA A 92 2.63 -8.80 -2.42
C ALA A 92 2.61 -7.61 -1.45
N ALA A 93 2.28 -6.41 -1.92
CA ALA A 93 2.17 -5.22 -1.07
C ALA A 93 1.03 -5.32 -0.04
N MET A 94 -0.08 -6.00 -0.39
CA MET A 94 -1.18 -6.32 0.53
C MET A 94 -0.84 -7.43 1.54
N GLY A 95 0.31 -8.08 1.40
CA GLY A 95 0.77 -9.15 2.29
C GLY A 95 0.08 -10.49 2.09
N ASP A 96 -0.62 -10.68 0.97
CA ASP A 96 -1.31 -11.93 0.61
C ASP A 96 -0.40 -12.92 -0.16
N ARG A 97 0.81 -12.48 -0.52
CA ARG A 97 1.86 -13.33 -1.09
C ARG A 97 3.19 -13.05 -0.39
N SER A 98 3.81 -14.11 0.13
CA SER A 98 5.15 -14.14 0.75
C SER A 98 6.22 -14.47 -0.27
#